data_AF-A0A1W9PP85-F1
#
_entry.id   AF-A0A1W9PP85-F1
#
_cell.length_a   1.000
_cell.length_b   1.000
_cell.length_c   1.000
_cell.angle_alpha   90.00
_cell.angle_beta   90.00
_cell.angle_gamma   90.00
#
_symmetry.space_group_name_H-M   'P 1'
#
loop_
_entity.id
_entity.type
_entity.pdbx_description
1 polymer ?
#
loop_
_entity_poly.entity_id
_entity_poly.type
_entity_poly.pdbx_seq_one_letter_code
_entity_poly.pdbx_strand_id
1 'polypeptide(L)'
;MRFFIIIIISYIYLFASNPKTYASVGDPVYATIVPTGRLASLEIFKEDRELFGTYINRARDTKKEGFWLDKYKHLPEARERRKKYISTLRELAEQNKQIAKIVKDTALRIIKKGWRKTYYAIKRSKHPILKNDVELRRASLQFEKKIRAESNKRKERQRQKKQAYYRSAKNLNGKWKGSFKNRSAEFIFNKKQLICKNRSGNTVQTYEGRWHIKKNTLFFDIVKISRKAGNRPVHVRETSVTLKYMITKIGKKELNLKDRHGDMIVLRR
;
A
#
# COMPACT_ATOMS: atom_id res chain seq x y z
N MET A 1 -26.76 -20.27 34.36
CA MET A 1 -27.39 -19.48 33.28
C MET A 1 -28.65 -18.69 33.71
N ARG A 2 -29.05 -18.67 35.00
CA ARG A 2 -30.22 -17.88 35.45
C ARG A 2 -29.90 -16.41 35.80
N PHE A 3 -28.64 -16.11 36.17
CA PHE A 3 -28.21 -14.74 36.54
C PHE A 3 -28.01 -13.78 35.36
N PHE A 4 -27.66 -14.27 34.17
CA PHE A 4 -27.46 -13.40 32.98
C PHE A 4 -28.76 -12.80 32.45
N ILE A 5 -29.90 -13.49 32.64
CA ILE A 5 -31.22 -13.02 32.20
C ILE A 5 -31.70 -11.86 33.10
N ILE A 6 -31.38 -11.90 34.40
CA ILE A 6 -31.74 -10.84 35.37
C ILE A 6 -30.97 -9.53 35.07
N ILE A 7 -29.72 -9.61 34.61
CA ILE A 7 -28.91 -8.43 34.26
C ILE A 7 -29.41 -7.77 32.96
N ILE A 8 -29.85 -8.56 31.97
CA ILE A 8 -30.40 -8.01 30.71
C ILE A 8 -31.78 -7.39 30.95
N ILE A 9 -32.63 -8.00 31.78
CA ILE A 9 -33.94 -7.45 32.14
C ILE A 9 -33.77 -6.17 32.97
N SER A 10 -32.85 -6.12 33.94
CA SER A 10 -32.58 -4.90 34.72
C SER A 10 -31.97 -3.77 33.89
N TYR A 11 -31.16 -4.05 32.87
CA TYR A 11 -30.66 -3.03 31.94
C TYR A 11 -31.79 -2.42 31.09
N ILE A 12 -32.78 -3.23 30.68
CA ILE A 12 -33.96 -2.75 29.95
C ILE A 12 -34.88 -1.92 30.88
N TYR A 13 -35.02 -2.31 32.16
CA TYR A 13 -35.80 -1.56 33.15
C TYR A 13 -35.14 -0.24 33.61
N LEU A 14 -33.81 -0.16 33.64
CA LEU A 14 -33.08 1.08 33.95
C LEU A 14 -33.16 2.13 32.82
N PHE A 15 -33.40 1.71 31.58
CA PHE A 15 -33.69 2.64 30.46
C PHE A 15 -35.19 2.94 30.29
N ALA A 16 -36.08 2.22 30.98
CA ALA A 16 -37.52 2.41 30.90
C ALA A 16 -38.07 3.44 31.91
N SER A 17 -37.25 3.88 32.88
CA SER A 17 -37.63 4.81 33.95
C SER A 17 -37.16 6.23 33.62
N ASN A 18 -37.88 6.91 32.72
CA ASN A 18 -37.70 8.31 32.30
C ASN A 18 -36.33 8.64 31.67
N PRO A 19 -36.20 8.60 30.33
CA PRO A 19 -35.07 9.27 29.70
C PRO A 19 -35.08 10.76 30.13
N LYS A 20 -33.96 11.25 30.68
CA LYS A 20 -33.82 12.68 31.05
C LYS A 20 -34.11 13.61 29.87
N THR A 21 -33.99 13.09 28.64
CA THR A 21 -34.32 13.73 27.35
C THR A 21 -34.80 12.71 26.30
N TYR A 22 -35.97 12.90 25.70
CA TYR A 22 -36.47 12.19 24.52
C TYR A 22 -35.47 12.24 23.37
N ALA A 23 -34.78 13.37 23.16
CA ALA A 23 -33.77 13.49 22.11
C ALA A 23 -32.66 12.44 22.19
N SER A 24 -32.29 11.95 23.39
CA SER A 24 -31.22 10.94 23.53
C SER A 24 -31.71 9.50 23.33
N VAL A 25 -33.02 9.23 23.45
CA VAL A 25 -33.57 7.87 23.26
C VAL A 25 -33.32 7.37 21.84
N GLY A 26 -33.39 8.27 20.86
CA GLY A 26 -33.17 7.97 19.45
C GLY A 26 -31.70 7.95 19.02
N ASP A 27 -30.72 8.21 19.89
CA ASP A 27 -29.30 8.32 19.52
C ASP A 27 -28.77 7.15 18.69
N PRO A 28 -29.11 5.86 18.98
CA PRO A 28 -28.69 4.74 18.14
C PRO A 28 -29.19 4.83 16.69
N VAL A 29 -30.39 5.40 16.48
CA VAL A 29 -30.98 5.65 15.16
C VAL A 29 -30.32 6.88 14.52
N TYR A 30 -30.10 7.95 15.29
CA TYR A 30 -29.55 9.19 14.74
C TYR A 30 -28.07 9.06 14.34
N ALA A 31 -27.32 8.20 15.04
CA ALA A 31 -25.92 7.93 14.74
C ALA A 31 -25.70 7.28 13.36
N THR A 32 -26.71 6.64 12.78
CA THR A 32 -26.60 5.99 11.45
C THR A 32 -26.97 6.91 10.30
N ILE A 33 -27.59 8.07 10.54
CA ILE A 33 -28.03 9.00 9.48
C ILE A 33 -26.88 9.35 8.52
N VAL A 34 -25.73 9.79 9.04
CA VAL A 34 -24.58 10.19 8.22
C VAL A 34 -23.96 8.98 7.49
N PRO A 35 -23.68 7.85 8.16
CA PRO A 35 -23.23 6.64 7.47
C PRO A 35 -24.17 6.15 6.37
N THR A 36 -25.48 6.13 6.60
CA THR A 36 -26.49 5.73 5.62
C THR A 36 -26.54 6.71 4.45
N GLY A 37 -26.42 8.01 4.70
CA GLY A 37 -26.32 9.02 3.65
C GLY A 37 -25.10 8.82 2.74
N ARG A 38 -23.95 8.44 3.31
CA ARG A 38 -22.77 8.08 2.51
C ARG A 38 -23.00 6.83 1.67
N LEU A 39 -23.67 5.81 2.21
CA LEU A 39 -24.02 4.59 1.48
C LEU A 39 -24.96 4.89 0.31
N ALA A 40 -25.99 5.72 0.52
CA ALA A 40 -26.95 6.10 -0.53
C ALA A 40 -26.29 6.77 -1.74
N SER A 41 -25.18 7.49 -1.51
CA SER A 41 -24.43 8.15 -2.58
C SER A 41 -23.64 7.16 -3.47
N LEU A 42 -23.41 5.92 -3.02
CA LEU A 42 -22.66 4.94 -3.78
C LEU A 42 -23.53 4.33 -4.88
N GLU A 43 -22.95 4.16 -6.07
CA GLU A 43 -23.63 3.55 -7.22
C GLU A 43 -24.12 2.11 -6.95
N ILE A 44 -23.39 1.36 -6.11
CA ILE A 44 -23.74 -0.02 -5.76
C ILE A 44 -25.06 -0.14 -4.98
N PHE A 45 -25.57 0.95 -4.41
CA PHE A 45 -26.84 1.00 -3.68
C PHE A 45 -27.90 1.81 -4.44
N LYS A 46 -27.78 1.96 -5.77
CA LYS A 46 -28.73 2.75 -6.58
C LYS A 46 -30.18 2.31 -6.38
N GLU A 47 -30.42 1.00 -6.32
CA GLU A 47 -31.76 0.40 -6.15
C GLU A 47 -32.32 0.64 -4.74
N ASP A 48 -31.46 0.81 -3.73
CA ASP A 48 -31.87 1.01 -2.33
C ASP A 48 -31.92 2.50 -1.91
N ARG A 49 -31.67 3.43 -2.84
CA ARG A 49 -31.57 4.86 -2.54
C ARG A 49 -32.82 5.44 -1.91
N GLU A 50 -33.99 5.03 -2.39
CA GLU A 50 -35.28 5.52 -1.89
C GLU A 50 -35.50 5.09 -0.44
N LEU A 51 -35.22 3.81 -0.13
CA LEU A 51 -35.27 3.28 1.23
C LEU A 51 -34.35 4.07 2.16
N PHE A 52 -33.11 4.30 1.73
CA PHE A 52 -32.11 5.01 2.54
C PHE A 52 -32.50 6.48 2.74
N GLY A 53 -33.00 7.15 1.69
CA GLY A 53 -33.47 8.53 1.74
C GLY A 53 -34.66 8.71 2.66
N THR A 54 -35.67 7.85 2.54
CA THR A 54 -36.86 7.84 3.40
C THR A 54 -36.48 7.65 4.86
N TYR A 55 -35.60 6.69 5.16
CA TYR A 55 -35.07 6.48 6.50
C TYR A 55 -34.38 7.73 7.06
N ILE A 56 -33.48 8.34 6.29
CA ILE A 56 -32.72 9.53 6.70
C ILE A 56 -33.66 10.70 7.02
N ASN A 57 -34.63 10.96 6.15
CA ASN A 57 -35.57 12.08 6.34
C ASN A 57 -36.44 11.85 7.58
N ARG A 58 -37.06 10.66 7.69
CA ARG A 58 -37.87 10.30 8.87
C ARG A 58 -37.05 10.35 10.16
N ALA A 59 -35.80 9.88 10.15
CA ALA A 59 -34.93 9.94 11.33
C ALA A 59 -34.58 11.37 11.74
N ARG A 60 -34.36 12.28 10.78
CA ARG A 60 -34.12 13.71 11.07
C ARG A 60 -35.35 14.39 11.65
N ASP A 61 -36.53 14.13 11.09
CA ASP A 61 -37.76 14.73 11.59
C ASP A 61 -38.14 14.18 12.97
N THR A 62 -37.96 12.89 13.17
CA THR A 62 -38.12 12.26 14.49
C THR A 62 -37.13 12.86 15.50
N LYS A 63 -35.88 13.16 15.10
CA LYS A 63 -34.92 13.84 15.98
C LYS A 63 -35.42 15.22 16.42
N LYS A 64 -36.00 16.01 15.50
CA LYS A 64 -36.61 17.31 15.83
C LYS A 64 -37.79 17.15 16.80
N GLU A 65 -38.63 16.14 16.58
CA GLU A 65 -39.74 15.83 17.49
C GLU A 65 -39.25 15.47 18.90
N GLY A 66 -38.13 14.72 19.01
CA GLY A 66 -37.49 14.42 20.29
C GLY A 66 -37.10 15.69 21.07
N PHE A 67 -36.47 16.66 20.41
CA PHE A 67 -36.15 17.96 21.02
C PHE A 67 -37.39 18.77 21.40
N TRP A 68 -38.43 18.72 20.58
CA TRP A 68 -39.69 19.39 20.87
C TRP A 68 -40.33 18.81 22.14
N LEU A 69 -40.40 17.48 22.24
CA LEU A 69 -40.91 16.76 23.41
C LEU A 69 -40.14 17.10 24.68
N ASP A 70 -38.83 17.29 24.59
CA ASP A 70 -38.01 17.72 25.72
C ASP A 70 -38.37 19.12 26.22
N LYS A 71 -38.58 20.05 25.30
CA LYS A 71 -38.90 21.45 25.62
C LYS A 71 -40.32 21.61 26.16
N TYR A 72 -41.28 20.86 25.62
CA TYR A 72 -42.71 21.07 25.88
C TYR A 72 -43.38 19.91 26.63
N LYS A 73 -42.62 19.13 27.40
CA LYS A 73 -43.09 17.93 28.12
C LYS A 73 -44.29 18.12 29.05
N HIS A 74 -44.57 19.37 29.46
CA HIS A 74 -45.66 19.74 30.36
C HIS A 74 -46.99 20.03 29.62
N LEU A 75 -46.97 20.21 28.29
CA LEU A 75 -48.18 20.49 27.54
C LEU A 75 -49.07 19.22 27.44
N PRO A 76 -50.41 19.37 27.47
CA PRO A 76 -51.34 18.23 27.33
C PRO A 76 -51.10 17.41 26.04
N GLU A 77 -50.84 18.10 24.92
CA GLU A 77 -50.55 17.49 23.61
C GLU A 77 -49.27 16.63 23.60
N ALA A 78 -48.34 16.88 24.52
CA ALA A 78 -47.09 16.13 24.60
C ALA A 78 -47.33 14.66 24.93
N ARG A 79 -48.44 14.28 25.57
CA ARG A 79 -48.73 12.87 25.89
C ARG A 79 -48.94 12.01 24.65
N GLU A 80 -49.76 12.48 23.70
CA GLU A 80 -50.04 11.72 22.47
C GLU A 80 -48.84 11.75 21.50
N ARG A 81 -48.17 12.91 21.39
CA ARG A 81 -46.93 13.01 20.61
C ARG A 81 -45.82 12.07 21.10
N ARG A 82 -45.70 11.85 22.41
CA ARG A 82 -44.75 10.87 22.99
C ARG A 82 -45.00 9.45 22.51
N LYS A 83 -46.26 9.00 22.50
CA LYS A 83 -46.61 7.65 22.00
C LYS A 83 -46.22 7.50 20.54
N LYS A 84 -46.58 8.49 19.70
CA LYS A 84 -46.24 8.51 18.27
C LYS A 84 -44.73 8.53 18.04
N TYR A 85 -43.99 9.32 18.82
CA TYR A 85 -42.53 9.37 18.78
C TYR A 85 -41.89 8.01 19.06
N ILE A 86 -42.30 7.34 20.15
CA ILE A 86 -41.78 6.02 20.50
C ILE A 86 -42.11 4.98 19.42
N SER A 87 -43.33 5.00 18.86
CA SER A 87 -43.70 4.13 17.73
C SER A 87 -42.80 4.35 16.51
N THR A 88 -42.58 5.61 16.16
CA THR A 88 -41.73 6.00 15.03
C THR A 88 -40.27 5.57 15.23
N LEU A 89 -39.73 5.68 16.46
CA LEU A 89 -38.39 5.17 16.77
C LEU A 89 -38.28 3.65 16.59
N ARG A 90 -39.33 2.89 16.95
CA ARG A 90 -39.34 1.43 16.73
C ARG A 90 -39.35 1.07 15.25
N GLU A 91 -40.16 1.76 14.46
CA GLU A 91 -40.19 1.59 13.00
C GLU A 91 -38.83 1.93 12.37
N LEU A 92 -38.22 3.05 12.78
CA LEU A 92 -36.90 3.45 12.31
C LEU A 92 -35.81 2.44 12.72
N ALA A 93 -35.89 1.88 13.93
CA ALA A 93 -34.96 0.84 14.36
C ALA A 93 -35.07 -0.40 13.47
N GLU A 94 -36.28 -0.80 13.06
CA GLU A 94 -36.49 -1.93 12.16
C GLU A 94 -36.00 -1.63 10.74
N GLN A 95 -36.30 -0.44 10.20
CA GLN A 95 -35.74 0.00 8.92
C GLN A 95 -34.20 0.01 8.94
N ASN A 96 -33.59 0.44 10.04
CA ASN A 96 -32.14 0.43 10.19
C ASN A 96 -31.56 -0.99 10.21
N LYS A 97 -32.28 -1.99 10.75
CA LYS A 97 -31.88 -3.41 10.64
C LYS A 97 -31.95 -3.90 9.19
N GLN A 98 -32.99 -3.52 8.45
CA GLN A 98 -33.11 -3.86 7.02
C GLN A 98 -31.96 -3.27 6.21
N ILE A 99 -31.64 -1.99 6.42
CA ILE A 99 -30.50 -1.32 5.80
C ILE A 99 -29.19 -2.03 6.17
N ALA A 100 -29.00 -2.36 7.46
CA ALA A 100 -27.81 -3.08 7.91
C ALA A 100 -27.66 -4.45 7.21
N LYS A 101 -28.76 -5.18 6.99
CA LYS A 101 -28.76 -6.45 6.24
C LYS A 101 -28.33 -6.25 4.79
N ILE A 102 -28.92 -5.28 4.08
CA ILE A 102 -28.55 -4.92 2.70
C ILE A 102 -27.06 -4.59 2.59
N VAL A 103 -26.56 -3.75 3.51
CA VAL A 103 -25.15 -3.34 3.55
C VAL A 103 -24.23 -4.53 3.82
N LYS A 104 -24.61 -5.41 4.76
CA LYS A 104 -23.85 -6.63 5.07
C LYS A 104 -23.73 -7.54 3.85
N ASP A 105 -24.86 -7.90 3.26
CA ASP A 105 -24.92 -8.84 2.14
C ASP A 105 -24.15 -8.30 0.93
N THR A 106 -24.29 -7.00 0.68
CA THR A 106 -23.54 -6.30 -0.38
C THR A 106 -22.04 -6.31 -0.09
N ALA A 107 -21.62 -5.96 1.13
CA ALA A 107 -20.20 -5.93 1.49
C ALA A 107 -19.55 -7.33 1.38
N LEU A 108 -20.24 -8.39 1.82
CA LEU A 108 -19.78 -9.77 1.66
C LEU A 108 -19.65 -10.16 0.19
N ARG A 109 -20.63 -9.81 -0.65
CA ARG A 109 -20.58 -10.04 -2.10
C ARG A 109 -19.40 -9.34 -2.76
N ILE A 110 -19.14 -8.09 -2.38
CA ILE A 110 -18.01 -7.27 -2.87
C ILE A 110 -16.67 -7.89 -2.46
N ILE A 111 -16.55 -8.37 -1.22
CA ILE A 111 -15.37 -9.08 -0.73
C ILE A 111 -15.14 -10.36 -1.55
N LYS A 112 -16.18 -11.18 -1.74
CA LYS A 112 -16.13 -12.43 -2.51
C LYS A 112 -15.71 -12.19 -3.96
N LYS A 113 -16.25 -11.16 -4.61
CA LYS A 113 -15.90 -10.77 -6.00
C LYS A 113 -14.53 -10.07 -6.11
N GLY A 114 -13.93 -9.67 -4.99
CA GLY A 114 -12.63 -9.00 -4.98
C GLY A 114 -12.64 -7.54 -5.47
N TRP A 115 -13.78 -6.86 -5.43
CA TRP A 115 -13.93 -5.48 -5.93
C TRP A 115 -13.37 -4.45 -4.93
N ARG A 116 -12.05 -4.24 -4.98
CA ARG A 116 -11.30 -3.43 -4.00
C ARG A 116 -11.79 -1.99 -3.86
N LYS A 117 -12.03 -1.30 -4.98
CA LYS A 117 -12.44 0.11 -4.96
C LYS A 117 -13.79 0.26 -4.25
N THR A 118 -14.76 -0.57 -4.62
CA THR A 118 -16.10 -0.60 -4.02
C THR A 118 -16.06 -0.99 -2.55
N TYR A 119 -15.24 -1.97 -2.17
CA TYR A 119 -15.03 -2.34 -0.77
C TYR A 119 -14.60 -1.14 0.09
N TYR A 120 -13.58 -0.40 -0.35
CA TYR A 120 -13.11 0.77 0.39
C TYR A 120 -14.12 1.93 0.38
N ALA A 121 -14.93 2.08 -0.67
CA ALA A 121 -16.02 3.05 -0.71
C ALA A 121 -17.07 2.73 0.37
N ILE A 122 -17.51 1.47 0.47
CA ILE A 122 -18.43 1.01 1.52
C ILE A 122 -17.79 1.21 2.89
N LYS A 123 -16.52 0.81 3.09
CA LYS A 123 -15.81 0.94 4.37
C LYS A 123 -15.72 2.39 4.86
N ARG A 124 -15.56 3.36 3.95
CA ARG A 124 -15.50 4.80 4.28
C ARG A 124 -16.83 5.38 4.76
N SER A 125 -17.96 4.71 4.50
CA SER A 125 -19.25 5.13 5.06
C SER A 125 -19.23 5.15 6.59
N LYS A 126 -18.43 4.26 7.21
CA LYS A 126 -18.37 4.00 8.65
C LYS A 126 -19.71 3.54 9.23
N HIS A 127 -20.53 2.83 8.44
CA HIS A 127 -21.78 2.26 8.94
C HIS A 127 -21.53 1.25 10.07
N PRO A 128 -22.27 1.28 11.20
CA PRO A 128 -21.97 0.46 12.38
C PRO A 128 -21.90 -1.04 12.11
N ILE A 129 -22.73 -1.55 11.18
CA ILE A 129 -22.74 -2.97 10.80
C ILE A 129 -21.36 -3.48 10.34
N LEU A 130 -20.54 -2.61 9.72
CA LEU A 130 -19.22 -2.96 9.23
C LEU A 130 -18.21 -3.28 10.36
N LYS A 131 -18.47 -2.79 11.57
CA LYS A 131 -17.64 -3.02 12.77
C LYS A 131 -18.24 -4.08 13.68
N ASN A 132 -19.58 -4.08 13.81
CA ASN A 132 -20.29 -4.84 14.83
C ASN A 132 -20.63 -6.27 14.38
N ASP A 133 -20.77 -6.52 13.08
CA ASP A 133 -21.04 -7.87 12.57
C ASP A 133 -19.75 -8.72 12.52
N VAL A 134 -19.77 -9.86 13.23
CA VAL A 134 -18.59 -10.73 13.40
C VAL A 134 -18.13 -11.35 12.09
N GLU A 135 -19.08 -11.80 11.26
CA GLU A 135 -18.81 -12.48 9.99
C GLU A 135 -18.17 -11.51 9.00
N LEU A 136 -18.79 -10.35 8.81
CA LEU A 136 -18.30 -9.31 7.93
C LEU A 136 -16.94 -8.77 8.37
N ARG A 137 -16.70 -8.68 9.68
CA ARG A 137 -15.39 -8.30 10.24
C ARG A 137 -14.32 -9.32 9.89
N ARG A 138 -14.59 -10.62 10.04
CA ARG A 138 -13.66 -11.69 9.66
C ARG A 138 -13.36 -11.68 8.16
N ALA A 139 -14.40 -11.58 7.33
CA ALA A 139 -14.26 -11.50 5.88
C ALA A 139 -13.42 -10.28 5.44
N SER A 140 -13.69 -9.12 6.03
CA SER A 140 -12.93 -7.88 5.78
C SER A 140 -11.45 -8.02 6.12
N LEU A 141 -11.12 -8.60 7.27
CA LEU A 141 -9.74 -8.80 7.70
C LEU A 141 -8.96 -9.71 6.74
N GLN A 142 -9.56 -10.83 6.34
CA GLN A 142 -8.96 -11.76 5.37
C GLN A 142 -8.75 -11.08 4.01
N PHE A 143 -9.75 -10.32 3.55
CA PHE A 143 -9.67 -9.59 2.29
C PHE A 143 -8.54 -8.55 2.29
N GLU A 144 -8.42 -7.76 3.36
CA GLU A 144 -7.32 -6.80 3.51
C GLU A 144 -5.95 -7.47 3.57
N LYS A 145 -5.83 -8.59 4.28
CA LYS A 145 -4.59 -9.38 4.33
C LYS A 145 -4.18 -9.83 2.93
N LYS A 146 -5.12 -10.30 2.11
CA LYS A 146 -4.89 -10.69 0.71
C LYS A 146 -4.41 -9.50 -0.13
N ILE A 147 -5.07 -8.34 -0.02
CA ILE A 147 -4.66 -7.11 -0.73
C ILE A 147 -3.23 -6.70 -0.36
N ARG A 148 -2.89 -6.72 0.93
CA ARG A 148 -1.53 -6.37 1.41
C ARG A 148 -0.48 -7.34 0.88
N ALA A 149 -0.75 -8.64 0.93
CA ALA A 149 0.15 -9.66 0.42
C ALA A 149 0.44 -9.47 -1.08
N GLU A 150 -0.59 -9.22 -1.89
CA GLU A 150 -0.43 -8.96 -3.32
C GLU A 150 0.36 -7.67 -3.60
N SER A 151 0.08 -6.59 -2.85
CA SER A 151 0.84 -5.34 -2.97
C SER A 151 2.32 -5.56 -2.65
N ASN A 152 2.63 -6.33 -1.60
CA ASN A 152 4.00 -6.63 -1.22
C ASN A 152 4.70 -7.47 -2.29
N LYS A 153 4.03 -8.50 -2.82
CA LYS A 153 4.55 -9.33 -3.93
C LYS A 153 4.84 -8.49 -5.17
N ARG A 154 4.00 -7.50 -5.50
CA ARG A 154 4.23 -6.58 -6.63
C ARG A 154 5.45 -5.69 -6.39
N LYS A 155 5.59 -5.11 -5.20
CA LYS A 155 6.76 -4.29 -4.82
C LYS A 155 8.05 -5.11 -4.89
N GLU A 156 8.02 -6.35 -4.40
CA GLU A 156 9.18 -7.24 -4.42
C GLU A 156 9.60 -7.59 -5.85
N ARG A 157 8.65 -7.94 -6.72
CA ARG A 157 8.92 -8.15 -8.15
C ARG A 157 9.53 -6.91 -8.81
N GLN A 158 9.06 -5.71 -8.46
CA GLN A 158 9.64 -4.46 -8.99
C GLN A 158 11.07 -4.24 -8.48
N ARG A 159 11.36 -4.54 -7.21
CA ARG A 159 12.71 -4.47 -6.65
C ARG A 159 13.64 -5.45 -7.35
N GLN A 160 13.22 -6.69 -7.55
CA GLN A 160 13.99 -7.71 -8.27
C GLN A 160 14.26 -7.29 -9.73
N LYS A 161 13.24 -6.78 -10.45
CA LYS A 161 13.43 -6.24 -11.80
C LYS A 161 14.42 -5.08 -11.83
N LYS A 162 14.35 -4.17 -10.84
CA LYS A 162 15.27 -3.03 -10.72
C LYS A 162 16.70 -3.50 -10.43
N GLN A 163 16.89 -4.46 -9.53
CA GLN A 163 18.20 -5.07 -9.26
C GLN A 163 18.76 -5.79 -10.50
N ALA A 164 17.93 -6.56 -11.22
CA ALA A 164 18.33 -7.23 -12.46
C ALA A 164 18.74 -6.22 -13.55
N TYR A 165 18.00 -5.11 -13.70
CA TYR A 165 18.36 -4.04 -14.62
C TYR A 165 19.71 -3.43 -14.28
N TYR A 166 19.97 -3.08 -13.01
CA TYR A 166 21.25 -2.53 -12.59
C TYR A 166 22.40 -3.51 -12.82
N ARG A 167 22.19 -4.82 -12.61
CA ARG A 167 23.17 -5.87 -12.89
C ARG A 167 23.38 -6.20 -14.37
N SER A 168 22.65 -5.56 -15.29
CA SER A 168 22.76 -5.91 -16.72
C SER A 168 24.06 -5.37 -17.34
N ALA A 169 24.72 -6.21 -18.15
CA ALA A 169 25.92 -5.88 -18.93
C ALA A 169 25.73 -4.65 -19.85
N LYS A 170 24.48 -4.33 -20.23
CA LYS A 170 24.14 -3.14 -21.03
C LYS A 170 24.55 -1.83 -20.34
N ASN A 171 24.54 -1.81 -19.00
CA ASN A 171 24.98 -0.63 -18.25
C ASN A 171 26.49 -0.47 -18.23
N LEU A 172 27.29 -1.48 -18.57
CA LEU A 172 28.75 -1.34 -18.59
C LEU A 172 29.27 -0.65 -19.85
N ASN A 173 28.56 -0.72 -20.98
CA ASN A 173 29.02 -0.09 -22.22
C ASN A 173 29.37 1.40 -22.02
N GLY A 174 30.44 1.87 -22.65
CA GLY A 174 30.93 3.23 -22.54
C GLY A 174 32.24 3.33 -21.76
N LYS A 175 32.65 4.58 -21.53
CA LYS A 175 33.92 4.93 -20.89
C LYS A 175 33.70 5.21 -19.41
N TRP A 176 34.57 4.65 -18.58
CA TRP A 176 34.53 4.72 -17.13
C TRP A 176 35.91 5.13 -16.63
N LYS A 177 35.98 6.14 -15.78
CA LYS A 177 37.22 6.68 -15.22
C LYS A 177 37.21 6.56 -13.71
N GLY A 178 38.35 6.23 -13.12
CA GLY A 178 38.52 6.21 -11.68
C GLY A 178 39.98 6.08 -11.30
N SER A 179 40.22 5.62 -10.08
CA SER A 179 41.55 5.40 -9.55
C SER A 179 41.67 4.02 -8.93
N PHE A 180 42.82 3.39 -9.10
CA PHE A 180 43.19 2.12 -8.49
C PHE A 180 44.64 2.20 -7.99
N LYS A 181 44.89 1.95 -6.70
CA LYS A 181 46.24 1.97 -6.10
C LYS A 181 47.03 3.24 -6.45
N ASN A 182 46.42 4.42 -6.28
CA ASN A 182 46.98 5.74 -6.61
C ASN A 182 47.32 5.95 -8.11
N ARG A 183 46.80 5.10 -9.00
CA ARG A 183 46.93 5.24 -10.46
C ARG A 183 45.58 5.60 -11.05
N SER A 184 45.53 6.55 -11.97
CA SER A 184 44.30 6.79 -12.72
C SER A 184 44.04 5.62 -13.66
N ALA A 185 42.84 5.06 -13.61
CA ALA A 185 42.40 3.94 -14.43
C ALA A 185 41.22 4.37 -15.30
N GLU A 186 41.25 3.98 -16.57
CA GLU A 186 40.15 4.17 -17.51
C GLU A 186 39.74 2.82 -18.10
N PHE A 187 38.47 2.45 -17.92
CA PHE A 187 37.87 1.23 -18.45
C PHE A 187 36.90 1.63 -19.57
N ILE A 188 37.13 1.12 -20.78
CA ILE A 188 36.26 1.34 -21.94
C ILE A 188 35.64 0.02 -22.30
N PHE A 189 34.34 -0.13 -22.03
CA PHE A 189 33.58 -1.31 -22.38
C PHE A 189 32.87 -1.07 -23.72
N ASN A 190 33.11 -1.93 -24.69
CA ASN A 190 32.43 -1.91 -25.98
C ASN A 190 31.90 -3.31 -26.33
N LYS A 191 30.60 -3.55 -26.09
CA LYS A 191 29.92 -4.83 -26.33
C LYS A 191 30.58 -6.00 -25.58
N LYS A 192 31.57 -6.66 -26.19
CA LYS A 192 32.34 -7.77 -25.61
C LYS A 192 33.83 -7.46 -25.45
N GLN A 193 34.27 -6.27 -25.84
CA GLN A 193 35.66 -5.82 -25.71
C GLN A 193 35.80 -4.87 -24.51
N LEU A 194 36.90 -5.02 -23.79
CA LEU A 194 37.29 -4.15 -22.68
C LEU A 194 38.70 -3.65 -22.93
N ILE A 195 38.88 -2.34 -22.85
CA ILE A 195 40.17 -1.68 -22.86
C ILE A 195 40.36 -1.03 -21.49
N CYS A 196 41.38 -1.46 -20.75
CA CYS A 196 41.77 -0.84 -19.49
C CYS A 196 43.07 -0.07 -19.68
N LYS A 197 43.09 1.21 -19.32
CA LYS A 197 44.27 2.08 -19.37
C LYS A 197 44.64 2.51 -17.97
N ASN A 198 45.83 2.12 -17.50
CA ASN A 198 46.40 2.58 -16.25
C ASN A 198 47.49 3.60 -16.53
N ARG A 199 47.38 4.80 -15.95
CA ARG A 199 48.43 5.83 -16.05
C ARG A 199 49.17 5.99 -14.74
N SER A 200 50.50 6.11 -14.85
CA SER A 200 51.42 6.38 -13.74
C SER A 200 52.50 7.33 -14.26
N GLY A 201 52.44 8.60 -13.86
CA GLY A 201 53.27 9.66 -14.45
C GLY A 201 53.09 9.74 -15.97
N ASN A 202 54.21 9.78 -16.71
CA ASN A 202 54.23 9.80 -18.18
C ASN A 202 54.06 8.43 -18.84
N THR A 203 53.81 7.37 -18.06
CA THR A 203 53.64 6.01 -18.59
C THR A 203 52.17 5.60 -18.62
N VAL A 204 51.76 5.00 -19.74
CA VAL A 204 50.41 4.44 -19.94
C VAL A 204 50.53 2.97 -20.27
N GLN A 205 49.94 2.12 -19.43
CA GLN A 205 49.79 0.70 -19.69
C GLN A 205 48.35 0.42 -20.13
N THR A 206 48.20 -0.20 -21.31
CA THR A 206 46.90 -0.54 -21.89
C THR A 206 46.75 -2.06 -21.92
N TYR A 207 45.64 -2.55 -21.41
CA TYR A 207 45.21 -3.95 -21.46
C TYR A 207 44.00 -4.03 -22.37
N GLU A 208 44.04 -4.89 -23.37
CA GLU A 208 42.96 -5.10 -24.33
C GLU A 208 42.53 -6.56 -24.26
N GLY A 209 41.22 -6.80 -24.30
CA GLY A 209 40.69 -8.13 -24.07
C GLY A 209 39.19 -8.23 -24.28
N ARG A 210 38.68 -9.44 -24.02
CA ARG A 210 37.25 -9.72 -23.99
C ARG A 210 36.76 -9.64 -22.56
N TRP A 211 35.49 -9.31 -22.38
CA TRP A 211 34.87 -9.37 -21.06
C TRP A 211 33.51 -10.04 -21.09
N HIS A 212 33.16 -10.63 -19.94
CA HIS A 212 31.85 -11.18 -19.69
C HIS A 212 31.52 -11.10 -18.20
N ILE A 213 30.24 -11.19 -17.86
CA ILE A 213 29.79 -11.23 -16.47
C ILE A 213 29.17 -12.59 -16.21
N LYS A 214 29.59 -13.25 -15.12
CA LYS A 214 28.92 -14.44 -14.59
C LYS A 214 28.56 -14.17 -13.13
N LYS A 215 27.27 -14.24 -12.81
CA LYS A 215 26.72 -13.84 -11.49
C LYS A 215 27.07 -12.37 -11.17
N ASN A 216 27.99 -12.13 -10.23
CA ASN A 216 28.47 -10.80 -9.84
C ASN A 216 29.97 -10.61 -10.13
N THR A 217 30.56 -11.42 -11.01
CA THR A 217 31.99 -11.31 -11.33
C THR A 217 32.16 -10.87 -12.77
N LEU A 218 32.88 -9.77 -12.96
CA LEU A 218 33.42 -9.34 -14.24
C LEU A 218 34.70 -10.13 -14.51
N PHE A 219 34.69 -10.87 -15.61
CA PHE A 219 35.86 -11.55 -16.14
C PHE A 219 36.42 -10.70 -17.27
N PHE A 220 37.72 -10.43 -17.22
CA PHE A 220 38.45 -9.70 -18.23
C PHE A 220 39.58 -10.58 -18.76
N ASP A 221 39.33 -11.17 -19.93
CA ASP A 221 40.24 -12.07 -20.63
C ASP A 221 41.17 -11.21 -21.50
N ILE A 222 42.34 -10.87 -20.95
CA ILE A 222 43.33 -10.00 -21.58
C ILE A 222 44.06 -10.79 -22.65
N VAL A 223 44.02 -10.26 -23.88
CA VAL A 223 44.72 -10.84 -25.04
C VAL A 223 45.99 -10.06 -25.39
N LYS A 224 46.04 -8.77 -25.03
CA LYS A 224 47.14 -7.87 -25.41
C LYS A 224 47.46 -6.87 -24.32
N ILE A 225 48.75 -6.68 -24.05
CA ILE A 225 49.27 -5.66 -23.13
C ILE A 225 50.23 -4.77 -23.90
N SER A 226 50.03 -3.46 -23.84
CA SER A 226 50.95 -2.47 -24.40
C SER A 226 51.35 -1.41 -23.37
N ARG A 227 52.57 -0.91 -23.47
CA ARG A 227 53.10 0.18 -22.65
C ARG A 227 53.62 1.29 -23.53
N LYS A 228 53.25 2.54 -23.20
CA LYS A 228 53.76 3.76 -23.82
C LYS A 228 54.41 4.64 -22.74
N ALA A 229 55.48 5.35 -23.12
CA ALA A 229 56.08 6.41 -22.32
C ALA A 229 56.06 7.70 -23.17
N GLY A 230 55.25 8.67 -22.75
CA GLY A 230 54.87 9.78 -23.64
C GLY A 230 54.22 9.25 -24.93
N ASN A 231 54.73 9.68 -26.08
CA ASN A 231 54.26 9.24 -27.40
C ASN A 231 55.00 8.00 -27.96
N ARG A 232 56.02 7.49 -27.25
CA ARG A 232 56.83 6.36 -27.75
C ARG A 232 56.27 5.02 -27.25
N PRO A 233 56.00 4.04 -28.15
CA PRO A 233 55.70 2.68 -27.73
C PRO A 233 56.96 2.06 -27.11
N VAL A 234 56.82 1.49 -25.92
CA VAL A 234 57.94 0.89 -25.18
C VAL A 234 57.90 -0.63 -25.29
N HIS A 235 56.70 -1.22 -25.21
CA HIS A 235 56.55 -2.67 -25.18
C HIS A 235 55.14 -3.08 -25.63
N VAL A 236 55.04 -4.14 -26.44
CA VAL A 236 53.77 -4.78 -26.82
C VAL A 236 53.95 -6.28 -26.70
N ARG A 237 53.02 -6.95 -26.02
CA ARG A 237 53.04 -8.41 -25.84
C ARG A 237 51.63 -8.99 -25.89
N GLU A 238 51.50 -10.12 -26.56
CA GLU A 238 50.30 -10.96 -26.51
C GLU A 238 50.32 -11.85 -25.27
N THR A 239 49.15 -12.10 -24.70
CA THR A 239 49.01 -12.86 -23.46
C THR A 239 47.64 -13.53 -23.39
N SER A 240 47.45 -14.40 -22.39
CA SER A 240 46.16 -15.01 -22.08
C SER A 240 46.00 -15.02 -20.58
N VAL A 241 45.63 -13.86 -20.02
CA VAL A 241 45.45 -13.68 -18.57
C VAL A 241 44.03 -13.23 -18.30
N THR A 242 43.32 -13.97 -17.46
CA THR A 242 41.98 -13.59 -17.00
C THR A 242 42.04 -12.89 -15.65
N LEU A 243 41.66 -11.62 -15.62
CA LEU A 243 41.42 -10.89 -14.38
C LEU A 243 39.96 -11.05 -13.94
N LYS A 244 39.75 -11.17 -12.64
CA LYS A 244 38.43 -11.31 -12.02
C LYS A 244 38.19 -10.12 -11.10
N TYR A 245 37.06 -9.44 -11.30
CA TYR A 245 36.61 -8.36 -10.45
C TYR A 245 35.21 -8.66 -9.94
N MET A 246 35.00 -8.63 -8.63
CA MET A 246 33.67 -8.72 -8.04
C MET A 246 32.96 -7.38 -8.18
N ILE A 247 31.81 -7.38 -8.82
CA ILE A 247 31.00 -6.20 -9.02
C ILE A 247 30.15 -5.96 -7.78
N THR A 248 30.44 -4.89 -7.05
CA THR A 248 29.68 -4.50 -5.85
C THR A 248 28.54 -3.53 -6.19
N LYS A 249 28.69 -2.72 -7.26
CA LYS A 249 27.66 -1.78 -7.74
C LYS A 249 27.79 -1.55 -9.24
N ILE A 250 26.67 -1.54 -9.97
CA ILE A 250 26.59 -1.03 -11.35
C ILE A 250 25.42 -0.06 -11.42
N GLY A 251 25.72 1.23 -11.53
CA GLY A 251 24.76 2.31 -11.71
C GLY A 251 24.85 2.93 -13.10
N LYS A 252 24.03 3.95 -13.36
CA LYS A 252 24.11 4.72 -14.62
C LYS A 252 25.38 5.59 -14.72
N LYS A 253 25.93 6.02 -13.58
CA LYS A 253 27.06 6.96 -13.47
C LYS A 253 28.24 6.43 -12.65
N GLU A 254 28.07 5.29 -11.98
CA GLU A 254 29.05 4.76 -11.03
C GLU A 254 29.12 3.24 -11.14
N LEU A 255 30.33 2.68 -11.13
CA LEU A 255 30.63 1.26 -11.21
C LEU A 255 31.68 0.95 -10.14
N ASN A 256 31.34 0.09 -9.19
CA ASN A 256 32.24 -0.30 -8.11
C ASN A 256 32.61 -1.76 -8.30
N LEU A 257 33.91 -1.98 -8.39
CA LEU A 257 34.53 -3.29 -8.53
C LEU A 257 35.39 -3.55 -7.30
N LYS A 258 35.58 -4.82 -6.95
CA LYS A 258 36.50 -5.29 -5.92
C LYS A 258 37.45 -6.29 -6.59
N ASP A 259 38.76 -6.07 -6.48
CA ASP A 259 39.73 -6.98 -7.08
C ASP A 259 39.88 -8.28 -6.24
N ARG A 260 40.78 -9.18 -6.66
CA ARG A 260 41.05 -10.44 -5.94
C ARG A 260 41.67 -10.26 -4.55
N HIS A 261 42.31 -9.12 -4.29
CA HIS A 261 42.93 -8.77 -3.01
C HIS A 261 41.95 -8.05 -2.07
N GLY A 262 40.78 -7.68 -2.60
CA GLY A 262 39.73 -7.00 -1.87
C GLY A 262 39.76 -5.48 -2.01
N ASP A 263 40.65 -4.95 -2.83
CA ASP A 263 40.78 -3.51 -3.08
C ASP A 263 39.59 -3.00 -3.90
N MET A 264 38.99 -1.89 -3.46
CA MET A 264 37.86 -1.27 -4.15
C MET A 264 38.34 -0.40 -5.32
N ILE A 265 37.72 -0.57 -6.49
CA ILE A 265 37.88 0.28 -7.67
C ILE A 265 36.54 0.98 -7.90
N VAL A 266 36.53 2.30 -7.73
CA VAL A 266 35.35 3.13 -7.99
C VAL A 266 35.55 3.83 -9.32
N LEU A 267 34.66 3.54 -10.28
CA LEU A 267 34.68 4.10 -11.62
C LEU A 267 33.44 4.95 -11.85
N ARG A 268 33.59 6.08 -12.54
CA ARG A 268 32.51 7.02 -12.89
C ARG A 268 32.48 7.25 -14.40
N ARG A 269 31.27 7.43 -14.96
CA ARG A 269 31.11 7.80 -16.38
C ARG A 269 31.38 9.29 -16.59
#